data_AF-A0A251VET1-F1
#
_entry.id   AF-A0A251VET1-F1
#
_cell.length_a   1.000
_cell.length_b   1.000
_cell.length_c   1.000
_cell.angle_alpha   90.00
_cell.angle_beta   90.00
_cell.angle_gamma   90.00
#
_symmetry.space_group_name_H-M   'P 1'
#
loop_
_entity.id
_entity.type
_entity.pdbx_description
1 polymer ?
#
loop_
_entity_poly.entity_id
_entity_poly.type
_entity_poly.pdbx_seq_one_letter_code
_entity_poly.pdbx_strand_id
1 'polypeptide(L)'
;MSFYGIAGLFISSYLWCTISWNGFPGKNRRVFLRFLTKDIQSSRIEVKEGIYARPVLYMDIRGQGAIPLTRTDENFTPREMEQKAAELAYFLHVPIEVF
;
A
#
# COMPACT_ATOMS: atom_id res chain seq x y z
N MET A 1 44.77 8.05 28.09
CA MET A 1 44.15 8.12 26.74
C MET A 1 43.10 6.99 26.56
N SER A 2 42.16 6.81 27.50
CA SER A 2 41.14 5.73 27.44
C SER A 2 39.69 6.19 27.54
N PHE A 3 39.42 7.48 27.72
CA PHE A 3 38.05 7.98 27.89
C PHE A 3 37.20 7.88 26.61
N TYR A 4 37.83 8.00 25.44
CA TYR A 4 37.13 7.90 24.15
C TYR A 4 36.63 6.49 23.83
N GLY A 5 37.28 5.44 24.34
CA GLY A 5 36.87 4.05 24.12
C GLY A 5 35.57 3.70 24.86
N ILE A 6 35.43 4.20 26.09
CA ILE A 6 34.23 3.99 26.90
C ILE A 6 33.06 4.79 26.32
N ALA A 7 33.29 6.04 25.93
CA ALA A 7 32.28 6.86 25.26
C ALA A 7 31.78 6.23 23.96
N GLY A 8 32.67 5.63 23.16
CA GLY A 8 32.30 4.91 21.93
C GLY A 8 31.40 3.69 22.17
N LEU A 9 31.64 2.93 23.24
CA LEU A 9 30.80 1.79 23.61
C LEU A 9 29.38 2.22 24.00
N PHE A 10 29.26 3.31 24.77
CA PHE A 10 27.95 3.84 25.14
C PHE A 10 27.16 4.35 23.93
N ILE A 11 27.81 5.04 22.99
CA ILE A 11 27.17 5.55 21.77
C ILE A 11 26.74 4.38 20.87
N SER A 12 27.58 3.38 20.69
CA SER A 12 27.25 2.20 19.88
C SER A 12 26.10 1.39 20.49
N SER A 13 26.12 1.19 21.81
CA SER A 13 25.05 0.47 22.51
C SER A 13 23.73 1.26 22.46
N TYR A 14 23.80 2.58 22.62
CA TYR A 14 22.62 3.44 22.56
C TYR A 14 21.98 3.41 21.17
N LEU A 15 22.81 3.50 20.11
CA LEU A 15 22.33 3.47 18.72
C LEU A 15 21.68 2.11 18.37
N TRP A 16 22.31 1.01 18.79
CA TRP A 16 21.77 -0.34 18.62
C TRP A 16 20.43 -0.53 19.35
N CYS A 17 20.34 -0.04 20.59
CA CYS A 17 19.08 -0.05 21.36
C CYS A 17 17.98 0.79 20.70
N THR A 18 18.30 1.97 20.16
CA THR A 18 17.29 2.78 19.45
C THR A 18 16.76 2.11 18.18
N ILE A 19 17.61 1.43 17.40
CA ILE A 19 17.19 0.73 16.18
C ILE A 19 16.33 -0.49 16.51
N SER A 20 16.71 -1.25 17.55
CA SER A 20 15.96 -2.44 17.98
C SER A 20 14.65 -2.11 18.70
N TRP A 21 14.61 -1.04 19.50
CA TRP A 21 13.40 -0.59 20.20
C TRP A 21 12.39 0.09 19.28
N ASN A 22 12.85 0.93 18.34
CA ASN A 22 11.94 1.62 17.43
C ASN A 22 11.28 0.67 16.43
N GLY A 23 11.81 -0.55 16.28
CA GLY A 23 11.30 -1.57 15.36
C GLY A 23 11.47 -1.13 13.91
N PHE A 24 12.06 -1.97 13.08
CA PHE A 24 11.97 -1.74 11.65
C PHE A 24 10.47 -1.71 11.29
N PRO A 25 9.94 -0.64 10.64
CA PRO A 25 8.54 -0.58 10.26
C PRO A 25 8.27 -1.74 9.30
N GLY A 26 7.79 -2.85 9.86
CA GLY A 26 7.75 -4.14 9.18
C GLY A 26 6.83 -4.10 7.95
N LYS A 27 7.10 -5.01 7.00
CA LYS A 27 6.38 -5.19 5.72
C LYS A 27 4.85 -5.29 5.82
N ASN A 28 4.28 -5.49 7.01
CA ASN A 28 2.86 -5.72 7.25
C ASN A 28 2.15 -4.55 7.97
N ARG A 29 2.40 -3.31 7.53
CA ARG A 29 1.61 -2.16 8.00
C ARG A 29 0.20 -2.23 7.42
N ARG A 30 -0.78 -2.65 8.23
CA ARG A 30 -2.20 -2.60 7.84
C ARG A 30 -2.70 -1.16 7.97
N VAL A 31 -2.94 -0.50 6.84
CA VAL A 31 -3.56 0.84 6.82
C VAL A 31 -5.05 0.63 6.58
N PHE A 32 -5.88 0.96 7.58
CA PHE A 32 -7.33 0.99 7.43
C PHE A 32 -7.74 2.40 7.01
N LEU A 33 -8.16 2.54 5.76
CA LEU A 33 -8.80 3.76 5.28
C LEU A 33 -10.32 3.59 5.40
N ARG A 34 -11.02 4.58 5.96
CA ARG A 34 -12.49 4.60 6.02
C ARG A 34 -13.00 5.78 5.21
N PHE A 35 -13.90 5.49 4.29
CA PHE A 35 -14.56 6.48 3.45
C PHE A 35 -16.08 6.27 3.50
N LEU A 36 -16.83 7.33 3.23
CA LEU A 36 -18.27 7.22 3.03
C LEU A 36 -18.51 6.65 1.63
N THR A 37 -19.44 5.71 1.50
CA THR A 37 -19.81 5.13 0.19
C THR A 37 -20.28 6.16 -0.83
N LYS A 38 -20.77 7.32 -0.37
CA LYS A 38 -21.18 8.46 -1.21
C LYS A 38 -20.02 9.16 -1.90
N ASP A 39 -18.81 9.02 -1.37
CA ASP A 39 -17.62 9.69 -1.90
C ASP A 39 -16.90 8.84 -2.95
N ILE A 40 -17.29 7.57 -3.13
CA ILE A 40 -16.70 6.67 -4.11
C ILE A 40 -17.31 6.96 -5.48
N GLN A 41 -16.49 7.39 -6.44
CA GLN A 41 -16.95 7.74 -7.79
C GLN A 41 -16.86 6.57 -8.76
N SER A 42 -15.71 5.92 -8.85
CA SER A 42 -15.49 4.83 -9.80
C SER A 42 -14.42 3.86 -9.32
N SER A 43 -14.48 2.65 -9.88
CA SER A 43 -13.43 1.63 -9.75
C SER A 43 -12.64 1.60 -11.06
N ARG A 44 -11.38 2.01 -11.03
CA ARG A 44 -10.48 2.06 -12.19
C ARG A 44 -9.52 0.87 -12.18
N ILE A 45 -9.43 0.14 -13.27
CA ILE A 45 -8.38 -0.86 -13.48
C ILE A 45 -7.34 -0.23 -14.39
N GLU A 46 -6.09 -0.15 -13.92
CA GLU A 46 -4.96 0.20 -14.79
C GLU A 46 -4.02 -0.99 -14.88
N VAL A 47 -3.75 -1.42 -16.11
CA VAL A 47 -2.69 -2.39 -16.39
C VAL A 47 -1.44 -1.60 -16.75
N LYS A 48 -0.48 -1.50 -15.83
CA LYS A 48 0.79 -0.85 -16.15
C LYS A 48 1.52 -1.64 -17.24
N GLU A 49 1.59 -1.08 -18.45
CA GLU A 49 2.37 -1.65 -19.55
C GLU A 49 3.87 -1.54 -19.24
N GLY A 50 4.55 -2.69 -19.12
CA GLY A 50 5.98 -2.79 -18.83
C GLY A 50 6.44 -4.24 -18.68
N ILE A 51 7.73 -4.46 -18.43
CA ILE A 51 8.33 -5.80 -18.26
C ILE A 51 7.71 -6.56 -17.08
N TYR A 52 7.14 -5.83 -16.12
CA TYR A 52 6.29 -6.34 -15.05
C TYR A 52 4.88 -5.78 -15.24
N ALA A 53 4.15 -6.33 -16.21
CA ALA A 53 2.73 -6.06 -16.42
C ALA A 53 1.93 -6.58 -15.23
N ARG A 54 1.79 -5.74 -14.20
CA ARG A 54 0.99 -6.04 -13.01
C ARG A 54 -0.29 -5.22 -13.07
N PRO A 55 -1.46 -5.87 -13.18
CA PRO A 55 -2.72 -5.17 -13.08
C PRO A 55 -2.89 -4.63 -11.66
N VAL A 56 -3.18 -3.33 -11.52
CA VAL A 56 -3.46 -2.67 -10.22
C VAL A 56 -4.87 -2.10 -10.23
N LEU A 57 -5.62 -2.35 -9.16
CA LEU A 57 -6.98 -1.82 -8.98
C LEU A 57 -6.91 -0.51 -8.20
N TYR A 58 -7.49 0.54 -8.75
CA TYR A 58 -7.63 1.85 -8.13
C TYR A 58 -9.11 2.16 -7.85
N MET A 59 -9.36 2.86 -6.76
CA MET A 59 -10.67 3.43 -6.44
C MET A 59 -10.56 4.94 -6.48
N ASP A 60 -11.37 5.61 -7.29
CA ASP A 60 -11.42 7.07 -7.31
C ASP A 60 -12.40 7.57 -6.25
N ILE A 61 -11.90 8.39 -5.33
CA ILE A 61 -12.67 8.98 -4.24
C ILE A 61 -12.71 10.48 -4.42
N ARG A 62 -13.92 11.03 -4.33
CA ARG A 62 -14.20 12.45 -4.46
C ARG A 62 -13.38 13.26 -3.44
N GLY A 63 -12.40 14.02 -3.94
CA GLY A 63 -11.55 14.91 -3.14
C GLY A 63 -10.27 14.27 -2.58
N GLN A 64 -10.04 12.97 -2.77
CA GLN A 64 -8.81 12.27 -2.35
C GLN A 64 -8.03 11.64 -3.50
N GLY A 65 -8.65 11.48 -4.67
CA GLY A 65 -8.03 10.91 -5.87
C GLY A 65 -8.01 9.38 -5.86
N ALA A 66 -7.24 8.80 -6.78
CA ALA A 66 -7.17 7.36 -7.00
C ALA A 66 -6.34 6.64 -5.92
N ILE A 67 -6.99 5.78 -5.13
CA ILE A 67 -6.35 4.98 -4.08
C ILE A 67 -6.15 3.54 -4.59
N PRO A 68 -4.90 3.01 -4.59
CA PRO A 68 -4.66 1.62 -4.95
C PRO A 68 -5.23 0.69 -3.88
N LEU A 69 -6.07 -0.25 -4.30
CA LEU A 69 -6.67 -1.28 -3.44
C LEU A 69 -5.81 -2.55 -3.37
N THR A 70 -5.00 -2.81 -4.39
CA THR A 70 -4.20 -4.04 -4.49
C THR A 70 -2.90 -3.94 -3.68
N ARG A 71 -2.60 -4.96 -2.87
CA ARG A 71 -1.29 -5.08 -2.22
C ARG A 71 -0.25 -5.49 -3.27
N THR A 72 0.93 -4.85 -3.24
CA THR A 72 2.00 -5.01 -4.25
C THR A 72 2.57 -6.43 -4.37
N ASP A 73 2.29 -7.31 -3.40
CA ASP A 73 2.74 -8.70 -3.33
C ASP A 73 1.79 -9.71 -4.01
N GLU A 74 0.54 -9.33 -4.29
CA GLU A 74 -0.43 -10.21 -4.95
C GLU A 74 -0.32 -10.09 -6.48
N ASN A 75 0.00 -11.18 -7.15
CA ASN A 75 0.11 -11.25 -8.60
C ASN A 75 -1.17 -11.90 -9.16
N PHE A 76 -2.17 -11.08 -9.47
CA PHE A 76 -3.43 -11.54 -10.06
C PHE A 76 -3.31 -11.67 -11.56
N THR A 77 -4.01 -12.67 -12.12
CA THR A 77 -4.23 -12.69 -13.56
C THR A 77 -5.18 -11.54 -13.95
N PRO A 78 -5.08 -10.98 -15.18
CA PRO A 78 -5.95 -9.88 -15.62
C PRO A 78 -7.45 -10.20 -15.44
N ARG A 79 -7.85 -11.45 -15.70
CA ARG A 79 -9.24 -11.91 -15.56
C ARG A 79 -9.72 -11.91 -14.10
N GLU A 80 -8.88 -12.34 -13.16
CA GLU A 80 -9.23 -12.31 -11.73
C GLU A 80 -9.37 -10.88 -11.22
N MET A 81 -8.53 -9.97 -11.74
CA MET A 81 -8.58 -8.55 -11.46
C MET A 81 -9.87 -7.90 -11.96
N GLU A 82 -10.27 -8.20 -13.20
CA GLU A 82 -11.55 -7.76 -13.77
C GLU A 82 -12.73 -8.26 -12.92
N GLN A 83 -12.70 -9.52 -12.52
CA GLN A 83 -13.78 -10.11 -11.73
C GLN A 83 -13.89 -9.47 -10.34
N LYS A 84 -12.76 -9.23 -9.65
CA LYS A 84 -12.75 -8.49 -8.38
C LYS A 84 -13.22 -7.05 -8.53
N ALA A 85 -12.80 -6.36 -9.59
CA ALA A 85 -13.25 -5.01 -9.87
C ALA A 85 -14.75 -4.96 -10.11
N ALA A 86 -15.29 -5.92 -10.85
CA ALA A 86 -16.72 -6.05 -11.11
C ALA A 86 -17.53 -6.34 -9.84
N GLU A 87 -17.04 -7.23 -8.98
CA GLU A 87 -17.67 -7.53 -7.69
C GLU A 87 -17.69 -6.30 -6.77
N LEU A 88 -16.58 -5.57 -6.69
CA LEU A 88 -16.49 -4.32 -5.92
C LEU A 88 -17.42 -3.24 -6.47
N ALA A 89 -17.44 -3.06 -7.79
CA ALA A 89 -18.30 -2.08 -8.44
C ALA A 89 -19.78 -2.41 -8.27
N TYR A 90 -20.15 -3.70 -8.35
CA TYR A 90 -21.51 -4.16 -8.07
C TYR A 90 -21.91 -3.89 -6.62
N PHE A 91 -21.04 -4.19 -5.66
CA PHE A 91 -21.28 -3.94 -4.24
C PHE A 91 -21.45 -2.45 -3.91
N LEU A 92 -20.66 -1.60 -4.56
CA LEU A 92 -20.65 -0.15 -4.32
C LEU A 92 -21.63 0.61 -5.23
N HIS A 93 -22.25 -0.06 -6.21
CA HIS A 93 -23.07 0.56 -7.26
C HIS A 93 -22.35 1.70 -8.01
N VAL A 94 -21.07 1.51 -8.34
CA VAL A 94 -20.25 2.49 -9.06
C VAL A 94 -19.85 1.98 -10.46
N PRO A 95 -19.63 2.88 -11.44
CA PRO A 95 -19.13 2.48 -12.75
C PRO A 95 -17.71 1.91 -12.68
N ILE A 96 -17.41 0.99 -13.59
CA ILE A 96 -16.07 0.42 -13.82
C ILE A 96 -15.45 1.12 -15.02
N GLU A 97 -14.23 1.59 -14.87
CA GLU A 97 -13.44 2.15 -15.97
C GLU A 97 -12.17 1.29 -16.16
N VAL A 98 -11.91 0.89 -17.40
CA VAL A 98 -10.75 0.06 -17.76
C VAL A 98 -9.84 0.90 -18.67
N PHE A 99 -8.59 1.10 -18.25
CA PHE A 99 -7.59 1.91 -18.96
C PHE A 99 -6.32 1.12 -19.24
#